data_AF-A0A4U0VRK8-F1
#
_entry.id   AF-A0A4U0VRK8-F1
#
_cell.length_a   1.000
_cell.length_b   1.000
_cell.length_c   1.000
_cell.angle_alpha   90.00
_cell.angle_beta   90.00
_cell.angle_gamma   90.00
#
_symmetry.space_group_name_H-M   'P 1'
#
loop_
_entity.id
_entity.type
_entity.pdbx_description
1 polymer ?
#
loop_
_entity_poly.entity_id
_entity_poly.type
_entity_poly.pdbx_seq_one_letter_code
_entity_poly.pdbx_strand_id
1 'polypeptide(L)'
;SKSRAEWEAVFDGTDACCTPVLTYPELERGGFDQRPPVTLKGSPGIAIADGENERPAAEGVGIGIEGEGWVSKGLPPGKDGEEKLAKWMGWMRGRQYDLVDGGLVKVEMGRNPYAKL
;
A
#
# COMPACT_ATOMS: atom_id res chain seq x y z
N SER A 1 9.45 -32.97 6.29
CA SER A 1 9.03 -31.56 6.38
C SER A 1 8.12 -31.41 7.59
N LYS A 2 8.23 -30.30 8.34
CA LYS A 2 7.36 -30.00 9.51
C LYS A 2 6.45 -28.82 9.15
N SER A 3 5.28 -28.74 9.77
CA SER A 3 4.38 -27.59 9.75
C SER A 3 4.94 -26.40 10.53
N ARG A 4 4.33 -25.21 10.37
CA ARG A 4 4.71 -24.00 11.12
C ARG A 4 4.61 -24.20 12.63
N ALA A 5 3.50 -24.75 13.12
CA ALA A 5 3.28 -25.00 14.55
C ALA A 5 4.30 -26.01 15.13
N GLU A 6 4.66 -27.05 14.37
CA GLU A 6 5.70 -27.99 14.79
C GLU A 6 7.09 -27.37 14.82
N TRP A 7 7.36 -26.34 14.01
CA TRP A 7 8.61 -25.59 14.08
C TRP A 7 8.63 -24.61 15.26
N GLU A 8 7.54 -23.88 15.48
CA GLU A 8 7.36 -23.00 16.65
C GLU A 8 7.63 -23.79 17.94
N ALA A 9 6.99 -24.96 18.11
CA ALA A 9 7.20 -25.81 19.28
C ALA A 9 8.64 -26.34 19.47
N VAL A 10 9.45 -26.40 18.40
CA VAL A 10 10.87 -26.80 18.47
C VAL A 10 11.74 -25.64 18.98
N PHE A 11 11.41 -24.41 18.62
CA PHE A 11 12.20 -23.23 18.97
C PHE A 11 11.69 -22.51 20.22
N ASP A 12 10.43 -22.70 20.59
CA ASP A 12 9.86 -22.19 21.84
C ASP A 12 10.68 -22.69 23.05
N GLY A 13 11.12 -21.74 23.88
CA GLY A 13 11.96 -22.03 25.06
C GLY A 13 13.45 -22.24 24.75
N THR A 14 13.88 -22.05 23.50
CA THR A 14 15.30 -22.01 23.11
C THR A 14 15.80 -20.57 22.94
N ASP A 15 17.11 -20.37 22.83
CA ASP A 15 17.73 -19.06 22.50
C ASP A 15 17.76 -18.80 20.98
N ALA A 16 16.84 -19.40 20.23
CA ALA A 16 16.76 -19.23 18.79
C ALA A 16 16.04 -17.91 18.44
N CYS A 17 16.73 -17.01 17.73
CA CYS A 17 16.12 -15.79 17.18
C CYS A 17 15.28 -16.09 15.93
N CYS A 18 14.11 -16.71 16.12
CA CYS A 18 13.17 -16.96 15.04
C CYS A 18 11.74 -16.63 15.46
N THR A 19 10.94 -16.17 14.50
CA THR A 19 9.53 -15.85 14.67
C THR A 19 8.78 -16.37 13.46
N PRO A 20 7.53 -16.83 13.61
CA PRO A 20 6.70 -17.14 12.46
C PRO A 20 6.46 -15.87 11.61
N VAL A 21 6.34 -16.08 10.30
CA VAL A 21 5.82 -15.05 9.40
C VAL A 21 4.30 -15.06 9.53
N LEU A 22 3.77 -14.02 10.16
CA LEU A 22 2.34 -13.84 10.37
C LEU A 22 1.71 -13.13 9.18
N THR A 23 0.54 -13.59 8.78
CA THR A 23 -0.34 -12.87 7.85
C THR A 23 -1.00 -11.70 8.55
N TYR A 24 -1.45 -10.71 7.80
CA TYR A 24 -2.15 -9.55 8.38
C TYR A 24 -3.39 -9.95 9.22
N PRO A 25 -4.26 -10.88 8.77
CA PRO A 25 -5.39 -11.34 9.60
C PRO A 25 -4.97 -12.05 10.90
N GLU A 26 -3.78 -12.67 10.93
CA GLU A 26 -3.23 -13.26 12.16
C GLU A 26 -2.73 -12.17 13.12
N LEU A 27 -2.12 -11.11 12.59
CA LEU A 27 -1.72 -9.94 13.37
C LEU A 27 -2.94 -9.24 14.00
N GLU A 28 -3.98 -8.96 13.21
CA GLU A 28 -5.22 -8.33 13.71
C GLU A 28 -5.87 -9.16 14.81
N ARG A 29 -6.01 -10.48 14.60
CA ARG A 29 -6.59 -11.39 15.60
C ARG A 29 -5.75 -11.46 16.87
N GLY A 30 -4.43 -11.30 16.74
CA GLY A 30 -3.49 -11.21 17.85
C GLY A 30 -3.51 -9.86 18.58
N GLY A 31 -4.31 -8.89 18.11
CA GLY A 31 -4.34 -7.54 18.68
C GLY A 31 -3.10 -6.71 18.35
N PHE A 32 -2.45 -7.00 17.23
CA PHE A 32 -1.32 -6.20 16.76
C PHE A 32 -1.78 -4.76 16.50
N ASP A 33 -1.07 -3.81 17.09
CA ASP A 33 -1.34 -2.39 16.93
C ASP A 33 -0.47 -1.82 15.80
N GLN A 34 -1.10 -1.56 14.64
CA GLN A 34 -0.41 -1.01 13.48
C GLN A 34 -0.15 0.48 13.68
N ARG A 35 1.13 0.84 13.77
CA ARG A 35 1.59 2.20 14.04
C ARG A 35 2.50 2.73 12.94
N PRO A 36 2.64 4.06 12.85
CA PRO A 36 3.75 4.67 12.13
C PRO A 36 5.08 3.99 12.50
N PRO A 37 5.95 3.69 11.52
CA PRO A 37 7.18 2.91 11.74
C PRO A 37 8.18 3.62 12.67
N VAL A 38 8.03 4.92 12.84
CA VAL A 38 8.85 5.76 13.72
C VAL A 38 7.96 6.70 14.51
N THR A 39 8.27 6.88 15.78
CA THR A 39 7.59 7.88 16.63
C THR A 39 8.31 9.22 16.53
N LEU A 40 7.64 10.22 15.98
CA LEU A 40 8.11 11.60 15.90
C LEU A 40 7.28 12.49 16.82
N LYS A 41 7.91 13.24 17.73
CA LYS A 41 7.18 14.09 18.69
C LYS A 41 6.85 15.48 18.16
N GLY A 42 7.75 16.11 17.41
CA GLY A 42 7.55 17.46 16.87
C GLY A 42 6.73 17.51 15.58
N SER A 43 6.75 16.41 14.83
CA SER A 43 6.01 16.23 13.58
C SER A 43 5.50 14.78 13.50
N PRO A 44 4.49 14.41 14.31
CA PRO A 44 3.98 13.05 14.32
C PRO A 44 3.56 12.57 12.93
N GLY A 45 3.69 11.27 12.69
CA GLY A 45 3.16 10.66 11.47
C GLY A 45 1.63 10.76 11.40
N ILE A 46 1.07 10.52 10.22
CA ILE A 46 -0.39 10.45 10.06
C ILE A 46 -0.90 9.18 10.75
N ALA A 47 -2.05 9.29 11.41
CA ALA A 47 -2.71 8.16 12.05
C ALA A 47 -3.04 7.07 11.03
N ILE A 48 -2.80 5.81 11.41
CA ILE A 48 -3.12 4.66 10.58
C ILE A 48 -4.59 4.29 10.76
N ALA A 49 -5.02 4.11 12.01
CA ALA A 49 -6.41 3.85 12.37
C ALA A 49 -7.13 5.11 12.85
N ASP A 50 -8.45 5.11 12.73
CA ASP A 50 -9.28 6.13 13.36
C ASP A 50 -9.18 6.05 14.89
N GLY A 51 -9.44 7.17 15.56
CA GLY A 51 -9.33 7.23 17.02
C GLY A 51 -9.58 8.63 17.56
N GLU A 52 -9.30 8.81 18.85
CA GLU A 52 -9.48 10.10 19.51
C GLU A 52 -8.51 11.16 19.00
N ASN A 53 -8.87 12.44 19.13
CA ASN A 53 -7.99 13.54 18.74
C ASN A 53 -6.76 13.65 19.65
N GLU A 54 -6.90 13.28 20.92
CA GLU A 54 -5.83 13.28 21.92
C GLU A 54 -5.26 11.87 22.09
N ARG A 55 -4.33 11.50 21.20
CA ARG A 55 -3.64 10.19 21.24
C ARG A 55 -2.12 10.34 21.33
N PRO A 56 -1.40 9.31 21.80
CA PRO A 56 0.06 9.32 21.81
C PRO A 56 0.64 9.58 20.40
N ALA A 57 1.72 10.35 20.31
CA ALA A 57 2.40 10.60 19.04
C ALA A 57 2.88 9.32 18.31
N ALA A 58 3.00 8.21 19.04
CA ALA A 58 3.33 6.89 18.48
C ALA A 58 2.20 6.29 17.63
N GLU A 59 0.96 6.75 17.82
CA GLU A 59 -0.24 6.30 17.08
C GLU A 59 -0.56 7.21 15.87
N GLY A 60 0.20 8.29 15.73
CA GLY A 60 0.01 9.30 14.69
C GLY A 60 -1.06 10.33 15.02
N VAL A 61 -1.37 11.21 14.05
CA VAL A 61 -2.33 12.30 14.20
C VAL A 61 -3.29 12.37 13.00
N GLY A 62 -4.47 12.95 13.25
CA GLY A 62 -5.50 13.16 12.23
C GLY A 62 -6.47 11.98 12.08
N ILE A 63 -7.23 12.02 10.99
CA ILE A 63 -8.16 10.95 10.60
C ILE A 63 -7.32 9.75 10.13
N GLY A 64 -7.75 8.54 10.49
CA GLY A 64 -7.14 7.32 10.01
C GLY A 64 -7.23 7.18 8.50
N ILE A 65 -6.45 6.26 7.95
CA ILE A 65 -6.52 5.92 6.53
C ILE A 65 -7.48 4.76 6.31
N GLU A 66 -8.13 4.75 5.14
CA GLU A 66 -9.08 3.69 4.78
C GLU A 66 -8.43 2.30 4.88
N GLY A 67 -9.12 1.39 5.54
CA GLY A 67 -8.63 0.04 5.80
C GLY A 67 -7.48 -0.02 6.81
N GLU A 68 -7.33 1.01 7.65
CA GLU A 68 -6.40 1.02 8.77
C GLU A 68 -4.97 0.67 8.34
N GLY A 69 -4.55 1.14 7.17
CA GLY A 69 -3.20 0.90 6.64
C GLY A 69 -3.01 -0.41 5.89
N TRP A 70 -4.05 -1.24 5.77
CA TRP A 70 -4.00 -2.46 4.99
C TRP A 70 -5.32 -2.77 4.28
N VAL A 71 -5.32 -2.66 2.95
CA VAL A 71 -6.40 -3.20 2.11
C VAL A 71 -5.79 -4.17 1.12
N SER A 72 -6.01 -5.48 1.32
CA SER A 72 -5.59 -6.51 0.38
C SER A 72 -6.53 -6.56 -0.84
N LYS A 73 -6.55 -5.49 -1.64
CA LYS A 73 -7.05 -5.57 -3.01
C LYS A 73 -5.84 -5.78 -3.91
N GLY A 74 -5.68 -7.00 -4.40
CA GLY A 74 -4.66 -7.27 -5.42
C GLY A 74 -4.82 -6.28 -6.58
N LEU A 75 -3.70 -5.76 -7.08
CA LEU A 75 -3.65 -4.90 -8.26
C LEU A 75 -3.23 -5.78 -9.45
N PRO A 76 -4.18 -6.27 -10.28
CA PRO A 76 -3.82 -6.95 -11.51
C PRO A 76 -3.08 -5.99 -12.44
N PRO A 77 -2.17 -6.50 -13.30
CA PRO A 77 -1.49 -5.69 -14.28
C PRO A 77 -2.46 -4.84 -15.10
N GLY A 78 -2.18 -3.55 -15.24
CA GLY A 78 -2.99 -2.61 -16.00
C GLY A 78 -4.27 -2.12 -15.31
N LYS A 79 -4.57 -2.56 -14.07
CA LYS A 79 -5.74 -2.07 -13.33
C LYS A 79 -5.53 -0.65 -12.83
N ASP A 80 -6.53 0.20 -13.03
CA ASP A 80 -6.67 1.58 -12.55
C ASP A 80 -5.56 2.56 -13.00
N GLY A 81 -4.55 2.13 -13.77
CA GLY A 81 -3.42 2.97 -14.16
C GLY A 81 -3.82 4.25 -14.92
N GLU A 82 -4.71 4.12 -15.91
CA GLU A 82 -5.22 5.28 -16.66
C GLU A 82 -6.08 6.21 -15.79
N GLU A 83 -6.88 5.64 -14.88
CA GLU A 83 -7.68 6.43 -13.93
C GLU A 83 -6.78 7.22 -12.98
N LYS A 84 -5.69 6.61 -12.47
CA LYS A 84 -4.71 7.29 -11.62
C LYS A 84 -3.99 8.40 -12.38
N LEU A 85 -3.61 8.17 -13.64
CA LEU A 85 -3.00 9.20 -14.49
C LEU A 85 -3.96 10.39 -14.73
N ALA A 86 -5.25 10.12 -14.95
CA ALA A 86 -6.26 11.16 -15.05
C ALA A 86 -6.43 11.91 -13.72
N LYS A 87 -6.53 11.20 -12.59
CA LYS A 87 -6.75 11.81 -11.27
C LYS A 87 -5.57 12.65 -10.78
N TRP A 88 -4.34 12.17 -10.97
CA TRP A 88 -3.14 12.82 -10.44
C TRP A 88 -2.61 13.90 -11.38
N MET A 89 -2.66 13.66 -12.69
CA MET A 89 -1.98 14.51 -13.69
C MET A 89 -2.95 15.16 -14.68
N GLY A 90 -4.23 14.77 -14.68
CA GLY A 90 -5.18 15.18 -15.72
C GLY A 90 -4.89 14.54 -17.09
N TRP A 91 -4.12 13.44 -17.13
CA TRP A 91 -3.70 12.81 -18.36
C TRP A 91 -4.72 11.79 -18.86
N MET A 92 -4.97 11.81 -20.16
CA MET A 92 -5.88 10.90 -20.85
C MET A 92 -5.20 10.35 -22.10
N ARG A 93 -5.48 9.07 -22.39
CA ARG A 93 -5.07 8.44 -23.65
C ARG A 93 -5.59 9.24 -24.84
N GLY A 94 -4.75 9.40 -25.87
CA GLY A 94 -5.04 10.17 -27.07
C GLY A 94 -4.88 11.69 -26.90
N ARG A 95 -4.59 12.18 -25.69
CA ARG A 95 -4.29 13.60 -25.44
C ARG A 95 -2.84 13.84 -25.00
N GLN A 96 -2.39 13.12 -23.99
CA GLN A 96 -1.02 13.24 -23.47
C GLN A 96 -0.17 12.02 -23.81
N TYR A 97 -0.78 10.85 -23.92
CA TYR A 97 -0.08 9.62 -24.27
C TYR A 97 -0.94 8.69 -25.11
N ASP A 98 -0.32 7.71 -25.76
CA ASP A 98 -0.97 6.52 -26.32
C ASP A 98 -0.26 5.25 -25.87
N LEU A 99 -0.90 4.09 -26.06
CA LEU A 99 -0.35 2.79 -25.67
C LEU A 99 0.22 2.09 -26.91
N VAL A 100 1.56 2.03 -26.99
CA VAL A 100 2.29 1.42 -28.10
C VAL A 100 3.16 0.32 -27.53
N ASP A 101 2.95 -0.92 -27.97
CA ASP A 101 3.69 -2.12 -27.54
C ASP A 101 3.76 -2.30 -26.01
N GLY A 102 2.67 -1.95 -25.32
CA GLY A 102 2.58 -2.04 -23.86
C GLY A 102 3.25 -0.89 -23.09
N GLY A 103 3.90 0.05 -23.79
CA GLY A 103 4.46 1.27 -23.22
C GLY A 103 3.55 2.48 -23.43
N LEU A 104 3.63 3.45 -22.51
CA LEU A 104 2.98 4.75 -22.68
C LEU A 104 3.91 5.69 -23.46
N VAL A 105 3.49 6.10 -24.65
CA VAL A 105 4.25 7.01 -25.52
C VAL A 105 3.58 8.37 -25.52
N LYS A 106 4.34 9.43 -25.23
CA LYS A 106 3.83 10.81 -25.27
C LYS A 106 3.33 11.14 -26.67
N VAL A 107 2.13 11.72 -26.77
CA VAL A 107 1.63 12.26 -28.05
C VAL A 107 1.87 13.76 -28.12
N GLU A 108 2.21 14.24 -29.32
CA GLU A 108 2.30 15.66 -29.63
C GLU A 108 0.89 16.25 -29.67
N MET A 109 0.62 17.25 -28.82
CA MET A 109 -0.69 17.90 -28.77
C MET A 109 -0.95 18.62 -30.09
N GLY A 110 -1.87 18.10 -30.91
CA GLY A 110 -2.22 18.66 -32.22
C GLY A 110 -2.02 17.73 -33.43
N ARG A 111 -1.47 16.52 -33.27
CA ARG A 111 -1.45 15.53 -34.34
C ARG A 111 -2.58 14.52 -34.15
N ASN A 112 -3.62 14.65 -34.98
CA ASN A 112 -4.63 13.63 -35.14
C ASN A 112 -3.94 12.33 -35.64
N PRO A 113 -3.94 11.22 -34.87
CA PRO A 113 -3.36 9.96 -35.32
C PRO A 113 -4.09 9.35 -36.54
N TYR A 114 -5.27 9.87 -36.88
CA TYR A 114 -6.02 9.55 -38.10
C TYR A 114 -5.81 10.56 -39.25
N ALA A 115 -4.83 11.46 -39.14
CA ALA A 115 -4.40 12.28 -40.27
C ALA A 115 -3.53 11.44 -41.23
N LYS A 116 -4.20 10.55 -41.97
CA LYS A 116 -3.79 9.81 -43.18
C LYS A 116 -2.31 9.42 -43.34
N LEU A 117 -2.09 8.11 -43.47
CA LEU A 117 -1.52 7.52 -44.68
C LEU A 117 -2.54 6.58 -45.30
#